data_AF-A0A3A9J9W2-F1
#
_entry.id   AF-A0A3A9J9W2-F1
#
_cell.length_a   1.000
_cell.length_b   1.000
_cell.length_c   1.000
_cell.angle_alpha   90.00
_cell.angle_beta   90.00
_cell.angle_gamma   90.00
#
_symmetry.space_group_name_H-M   'P 1'
#
loop_
_entity.id
_entity.type
_entity.pdbx_description
1 polymer ?
#
loop_
_entity_poly.entity_id
_entity_poly.type
_entity_poly.pdbx_seq_one_letter_code
_entity_poly.pdbx_strand_id
1 'polypeptide(L)'
;MRGGRPNLIPRKPGDRIKTDRRDATALARLHRAGELTPVWVPDPEHEAMRDLVRARADMVEALRKARQRLMGFLLRHGRSYDGKRWTWPHRKWLMEQTFPHPAQQVAGQEYLDAVNELEARIERLTGRIRDLVPCWSMAPVVEALQAMRGVSLIVASALVAEVGDFRRFDNRKRCLDALLPKRADAVLLRPRTGSFEPT
;
A
#
# COMPACT_ATOMS: atom_id res chain seq x y z
N MET A 1 -9.34 25.32 20.88
CA MET A 1 -8.13 25.74 20.12
C MET A 1 -7.00 24.75 20.37
N ARG A 2 -6.40 24.27 19.28
CA ARG A 2 -5.04 23.73 19.04
C ARG A 2 -4.26 22.98 20.15
N GLY A 3 -3.94 21.71 19.85
CA GLY A 3 -2.55 21.27 19.60
C GLY A 3 -1.82 20.50 20.72
N GLY A 4 -1.18 19.37 20.36
CA GLY A 4 -0.14 18.76 21.20
C GLY A 4 0.21 17.32 20.84
N ARG A 5 1.43 17.09 20.32
CA ARG A 5 2.04 15.82 19.90
C ARG A 5 2.49 14.98 21.12
N PRO A 6 2.52 13.64 21.08
CA PRO A 6 3.36 12.86 21.99
C PRO A 6 4.58 12.35 21.22
N ASN A 7 5.65 13.14 21.18
CA ASN A 7 6.97 12.59 20.89
C ASN A 7 8.03 13.46 21.55
N LEU A 8 8.12 13.36 22.88
CA LEU A 8 9.17 14.03 23.65
C LEU A 8 9.62 13.06 24.76
N ILE A 9 10.60 12.23 24.42
CA ILE A 9 11.54 11.72 25.44
C ILE A 9 12.31 12.97 25.90
N PRO A 10 12.27 13.36 27.19
CA PRO A 10 12.98 14.53 27.66
C PRO A 10 14.49 14.31 27.47
N ARG A 11 15.08 15.03 26.51
CA ARG A 11 16.53 15.03 26.27
C ARG A 11 17.11 16.32 26.81
N LYS A 12 18.14 16.20 27.67
CA LYS A 12 18.95 17.37 28.08
C LYS A 12 19.72 17.92 26.86
N PRO A 13 19.86 19.24 26.72
CA PRO A 13 20.65 19.82 25.63
C PRO A 13 22.13 19.48 25.85
N GLY A 14 22.75 18.74 24.92
CA GLY A 14 24.20 18.50 24.92
C GLY A 14 24.66 17.06 24.64
N ASP A 15 23.80 16.05 24.78
CA ASP A 15 24.23 14.65 24.66
C ASP A 15 24.09 14.13 23.21
N ARG A 16 24.97 14.66 22.34
CA ARG A 16 24.99 14.36 20.90
C ARG A 16 25.98 13.23 20.57
N ILE A 17 25.95 12.15 21.34
CA ILE A 17 26.61 10.88 20.99
C ILE A 17 25.60 9.76 21.19
N LYS A 18 24.97 9.32 20.09
CA LYS A 18 24.13 8.12 20.06
C LYS A 18 25.04 6.91 20.26
N THR A 19 24.95 6.27 21.43
CA THR A 19 25.62 5.00 21.70
C THR A 19 24.56 4.00 22.16
N ASP A 20 24.41 2.90 21.44
CA ASP A 20 23.37 1.88 21.68
C ASP A 20 23.36 1.37 23.13
N ARG A 21 24.52 1.37 23.80
CA ARG A 21 24.65 1.00 25.22
C ARG A 21 23.98 1.99 26.18
N ARG A 22 24.05 3.30 25.92
CA ARG A 22 23.39 4.33 26.74
C ARG A 22 21.88 4.35 26.47
N ASP A 23 21.48 4.20 25.21
CA ASP A 23 20.06 4.11 24.83
C ASP A 23 19.41 2.84 25.42
N ALA A 24 20.08 1.68 25.38
CA ALA A 24 19.60 0.45 26.02
C ALA A 24 19.50 0.59 27.55
N THR A 25 20.46 1.26 28.20
CA THR A 25 20.42 1.50 29.65
C THR A 25 19.29 2.46 30.04
N ALA A 26 19.03 3.48 29.22
CA ALA A 26 17.92 4.41 29.42
C ALA A 26 16.56 3.71 29.24
N LEU A 27 16.41 2.88 28.22
CA LEU A 27 15.22 2.04 28.01
C LEU A 27 15.01 1.05 29.15
N ALA A 28 16.06 0.40 29.65
CA ALA A 28 15.96 -0.52 30.79
C ALA A 28 15.51 0.18 32.08
N ARG A 29 15.96 1.42 32.32
CA ARG A 29 15.52 2.24 33.46
C ARG A 29 14.05 2.66 33.33
N LEU A 30 13.62 3.09 32.14
CA LEU A 30 12.22 3.44 31.86
C LEU A 30 11.30 2.20 31.95
N HIS A 31 11.77 1.03 31.50
CA HIS A 31 11.05 -0.24 31.65
C HIS A 31 10.85 -0.59 33.12
N ARG A 32 11.92 -0.49 33.93
CA ARG A 32 11.89 -0.78 35.37
C ARG A 32 10.99 0.19 36.15
N ALA A 33 10.88 1.44 35.70
CA ALA A 33 9.99 2.44 36.28
C ALA A 33 8.51 2.25 35.87
N GLY A 34 8.21 1.30 34.97
CA GLY A 34 6.85 1.12 34.41
C GLY A 34 6.41 2.25 33.48
N GLU A 35 7.32 3.16 33.12
CA GLU A 35 7.04 4.35 32.30
C GLU A 35 7.11 4.06 30.79
N LEU A 36 7.53 2.86 30.40
CA LEU A 36 7.43 2.41 29.02
C LEU A 36 6.06 1.82 28.73
N THR A 37 5.32 2.46 27.83
CA THR A 37 4.21 1.80 27.15
C THR A 37 4.80 0.71 26.25
N PRO A 38 4.46 -0.58 26.45
CA PRO A 38 4.96 -1.64 25.60
C PRO A 38 4.55 -1.37 24.15
N VAL A 39 5.54 -1.26 23.28
CA VAL A 39 5.34 -1.17 21.84
C VAL A 39 5.15 -2.60 21.36
N TRP A 40 4.01 -2.89 20.73
CA TRP A 40 3.82 -4.18 20.07
C TRP A 40 4.93 -4.37 19.03
N VAL A 41 5.71 -5.45 19.19
CA VAL A 41 6.75 -5.86 18.26
C VAL A 41 6.17 -6.99 17.42
N PRO A 42 6.09 -6.80 16.09
CA PRO A 42 5.69 -7.87 15.17
C PRO A 42 6.58 -9.09 15.36
N ASP A 43 5.97 -10.27 15.44
CA ASP A 43 6.71 -11.52 15.35
C ASP A 43 7.22 -11.76 13.90
N PRO A 44 8.17 -12.68 13.68
CA PRO A 44 8.74 -12.93 12.36
C PRO A 44 7.71 -13.36 11.30
N GLU A 45 6.65 -14.06 11.71
CA GLU A 45 5.57 -14.52 10.81
C GLU A 45 4.73 -13.32 10.34
N HIS A 46 4.44 -12.38 11.25
CA HIS A 46 3.77 -11.13 10.92
C HIS A 46 4.60 -10.25 9.98
N GLU A 47 5.91 -10.11 10.20
CA GLU A 47 6.77 -9.38 9.26
C GLU A 47 6.80 -10.04 7.88
N ALA A 48 6.88 -11.37 7.82
CA ALA A 48 6.85 -12.10 6.55
C ALA A 48 5.54 -11.85 5.77
N MET A 49 4.40 -11.85 6.46
CA MET A 49 3.11 -11.52 5.84
C MET A 49 3.04 -10.06 5.38
N ARG A 50 3.64 -9.14 6.14
CA ARG A 50 3.74 -7.72 5.76
C ARG A 50 4.57 -7.54 4.49
N ASP A 51 5.72 -8.20 4.39
CA ASP A 51 6.56 -8.13 3.20
C ASP A 51 5.82 -8.64 1.95
N LEU A 52 5.05 -9.73 2.08
CA LEU A 52 4.25 -10.26 0.99
C LEU A 52 3.16 -9.27 0.51
N VAL A 53 2.44 -8.66 1.45
CA VAL A 53 1.42 -7.64 1.12
C VAL A 53 2.07 -6.43 0.47
N ARG A 54 3.19 -5.94 0.99
CA ARG A 54 3.93 -4.79 0.45
C ARG A 54 4.45 -5.07 -0.95
N ALA A 55 5.03 -6.25 -1.19
CA ALA A 55 5.45 -6.66 -2.52
C ALA A 55 4.29 -6.62 -3.53
N ARG A 56 3.08 -7.03 -3.11
CA ARG A 56 1.88 -6.90 -3.96
C ARG A 56 1.52 -5.42 -4.22
N ALA A 57 1.59 -4.57 -3.20
CA ALA A 57 1.32 -3.13 -3.34
C ALA A 57 2.30 -2.46 -4.31
N ASP A 58 3.58 -2.81 -4.22
CA ASP A 58 4.63 -2.34 -5.14
C ASP A 58 4.33 -2.74 -6.59
N MET A 59 3.87 -3.97 -6.82
CA MET A 59 3.48 -4.41 -8.16
C MET A 59 2.25 -3.68 -8.69
N VAL A 60 1.28 -3.32 -7.83
CA VAL A 60 0.11 -2.51 -8.22
C VAL A 60 0.54 -1.11 -8.66
N GLU A 61 1.48 -0.48 -7.95
CA GLU A 61 2.02 0.82 -8.36
C GLU A 61 2.86 0.72 -9.63
N ALA A 62 3.64 -0.36 -9.80
CA ALA A 62 4.35 -0.64 -11.04
C ALA A 62 3.38 -0.80 -12.22
N LEU A 63 2.27 -1.53 -12.05
CA LEU A 63 1.23 -1.68 -13.07
C LEU A 63 0.64 -0.34 -13.47
N ARG A 64 0.34 0.54 -12.51
CA ARG A 64 -0.15 1.89 -12.79
C ARG A 64 0.82 2.66 -13.68
N LYS A 65 2.12 2.63 -13.37
CA LYS A 65 3.17 3.29 -14.16
C LYS A 65 3.32 2.67 -15.56
N ALA A 66 3.28 1.34 -15.68
CA ALA A 66 3.34 0.66 -16.97
C ALA A 66 2.16 1.04 -17.88
N ARG A 67 0.94 1.04 -17.32
CA ARG A 67 -0.27 1.48 -18.01
C ARG A 67 -0.15 2.94 -18.49
N GLN A 68 0.38 3.83 -17.67
CA GLN A 68 0.62 5.22 -18.06
C GLN A 68 1.63 5.34 -19.21
N ARG A 69 2.72 4.56 -19.18
CA ARG A 69 3.73 4.55 -20.25
C ARG A 69 3.14 4.07 -21.58
N LEU A 70 2.37 2.98 -21.57
CA LEU A 70 1.67 2.47 -22.75
C LEU A 70 0.71 3.53 -23.31
N MET A 71 -0.13 4.13 -22.46
CA MET A 71 -1.06 5.18 -22.89
C MET A 71 -0.33 6.41 -23.46
N GLY A 72 0.78 6.81 -22.84
CA GLY A 72 1.61 7.91 -23.33
C GLY A 72 2.26 7.60 -24.68
N PHE A 73 2.70 6.36 -24.89
CA PHE A 73 3.20 5.91 -26.19
C PHE A 73 2.12 5.99 -27.27
N LEU A 74 0.94 5.42 -27.02
CA LEU A 74 -0.19 5.44 -27.95
C LEU A 74 -0.60 6.88 -28.30
N LEU A 75 -0.66 7.77 -27.30
CA LEU A 75 -1.03 9.17 -27.51
C LEU A 75 -0.03 9.91 -28.42
N ARG A 76 1.29 9.67 -28.26
CA ARG A 76 2.31 10.27 -29.15
C ARG A 76 2.18 9.84 -30.61
N HIS A 77 1.54 8.70 -30.85
CA HIS A 77 1.24 8.18 -32.19
C HIS A 77 -0.20 8.46 -32.63
N GLY A 78 -0.91 9.39 -31.97
CA GLY A 78 -2.26 9.81 -32.33
C GLY A 78 -3.32 8.74 -32.11
N ARG A 79 -3.04 7.71 -31.28
CA ARG A 79 -3.99 6.65 -30.96
C ARG A 79 -4.75 6.99 -29.67
N SER A 80 -6.06 7.09 -29.75
CA SER A 80 -6.95 7.29 -28.60
C SER A 80 -8.07 6.26 -28.60
N TYR A 81 -8.60 5.98 -27.41
CA TYR A 81 -9.71 5.06 -27.20
C TYR A 81 -10.81 5.79 -26.41
N ASP A 82 -12.01 5.83 -26.97
CA ASP A 82 -13.16 6.60 -26.46
C ASP A 82 -14.01 5.83 -25.43
N GLY A 83 -13.64 4.60 -25.11
CA GLY A 83 -14.36 3.76 -24.16
C GLY A 83 -13.71 3.65 -22.77
N LYS A 84 -14.34 2.85 -21.90
CA LYS A 84 -13.78 2.50 -20.60
C LYS A 84 -12.51 1.66 -20.77
N ARG A 85 -11.38 2.20 -20.33
CA ARG A 85 -10.07 1.52 -20.39
C ARG A 85 -9.99 0.32 -19.44
N TRP A 86 -9.07 -0.59 -19.78
CA TRP A 86 -8.76 -1.83 -19.05
C TRP A 86 -9.93 -2.82 -18.95
N THR A 87 -10.90 -2.68 -19.85
CA THR A 87 -11.97 -3.65 -20.11
C THR A 87 -11.56 -4.60 -21.24
N TRP A 88 -12.33 -5.66 -21.47
CA TRP A 88 -12.08 -6.58 -22.59
C TRP A 88 -12.07 -5.88 -23.96
N PRO A 89 -13.03 -4.99 -24.29
CA PRO A 89 -12.97 -4.21 -25.54
C PRO A 89 -11.71 -3.36 -25.68
N HIS A 90 -11.26 -2.70 -24.62
CA HIS A 90 -10.01 -1.94 -24.65
C HIS A 90 -8.80 -2.84 -24.85
N ARG A 91 -8.76 -4.02 -24.21
CA ARG A 91 -7.67 -4.99 -24.40
C ARG A 91 -7.61 -5.50 -25.84
N LYS A 92 -8.75 -5.83 -26.44
CA LYS A 92 -8.83 -6.20 -27.85
C LYS A 92 -8.28 -5.08 -28.74
N TRP A 93 -8.74 -3.84 -28.52
CA TRP A 93 -8.24 -2.67 -29.23
C TRP A 93 -6.71 -2.50 -29.09
N LEU A 94 -6.14 -2.71 -27.89
CA LEU A 94 -4.69 -2.67 -27.67
C LEU A 94 -3.92 -3.71 -28.49
N MET A 95 -4.45 -4.93 -28.60
CA MET A 95 -3.82 -6.02 -29.36
C MET A 95 -3.88 -5.79 -30.88
N GLU A 96 -4.86 -5.04 -31.36
CA GLU A 96 -5.04 -4.71 -32.78
C GLU A 96 -4.19 -3.51 -33.24
N GLN A 97 -3.39 -2.91 -32.34
CA GLN A 97 -2.55 -1.76 -32.70
C GLN A 97 -1.42 -2.16 -33.64
N THR A 98 -1.37 -1.47 -34.79
CA THR A 98 -0.31 -1.59 -35.77
C THR A 98 0.39 -0.26 -35.98
N PHE A 99 1.71 -0.31 -36.16
CA PHE A 99 2.56 0.85 -36.41
C PHE A 99 3.29 0.72 -37.75
N PRO A 100 3.43 1.83 -38.51
CA PRO A 100 4.12 1.79 -39.81
C PRO A 100 5.59 1.37 -39.71
N HIS A 101 6.28 1.74 -38.63
CA HIS A 101 7.69 1.43 -38.45
C HIS A 101 7.88 0.22 -37.52
N PRO A 102 8.65 -0.83 -37.90
CA PRO A 102 8.84 -2.03 -37.09
C PRO A 102 9.34 -1.76 -35.66
N ALA A 103 10.27 -0.81 -35.48
CA ALA A 103 10.75 -0.44 -34.15
C ALA A 103 9.64 0.14 -33.23
N GLN A 104 8.65 0.84 -33.79
CA GLN A 104 7.50 1.32 -33.03
C GLN A 104 6.57 0.17 -32.66
N GLN A 105 6.41 -0.82 -33.55
CA GLN A 105 5.66 -2.04 -33.25
C GLN A 105 6.28 -2.79 -32.07
N VAL A 106 7.60 -2.99 -32.10
CA VAL A 106 8.34 -3.62 -31.00
C VAL A 106 8.15 -2.83 -29.71
N ALA A 107 8.38 -1.52 -29.71
CA ALA A 107 8.22 -0.70 -28.52
C ALA A 107 6.79 -0.75 -27.94
N GLY A 108 5.77 -0.69 -28.79
CA GLY A 108 4.37 -0.81 -28.37
C GLY A 108 4.05 -2.17 -27.74
N GLN A 109 4.58 -3.24 -28.33
CA GLN A 109 4.40 -4.60 -27.82
C GLN A 109 5.08 -4.77 -26.45
N GLU A 110 6.32 -4.31 -26.28
CA GLU A 110 7.03 -4.35 -24.99
C GLU A 110 6.26 -3.62 -23.87
N TYR A 111 5.63 -2.47 -24.18
CA TYR A 111 4.80 -1.79 -23.19
C TYR A 111 3.54 -2.56 -22.83
N LEU A 112 2.92 -3.24 -23.79
CA LEU A 112 1.74 -4.08 -23.56
C LEU A 112 2.10 -5.32 -22.73
N ASP A 113 3.22 -5.96 -23.05
CA ASP A 113 3.70 -7.15 -22.34
C ASP A 113 4.08 -6.82 -20.91
N ALA A 114 4.74 -5.70 -20.66
CA ALA A 114 5.01 -5.22 -19.30
C ALA A 114 3.72 -5.05 -18.47
N VAL A 115 2.63 -4.57 -19.07
CA VAL A 115 1.32 -4.50 -18.39
C VAL A 115 0.79 -5.89 -18.07
N ASN A 116 0.81 -6.81 -19.06
CA ASN A 116 0.31 -8.18 -18.91
C ASN A 116 1.08 -8.96 -17.82
N GLU A 117 2.40 -8.85 -17.82
CA GLU A 117 3.27 -9.51 -16.83
C GLU A 117 3.02 -9.01 -15.41
N LEU A 118 2.85 -7.69 -15.24
CA LEU A 118 2.55 -7.09 -13.94
C LEU A 118 1.18 -7.50 -13.43
N GLU A 119 0.16 -7.55 -14.30
CA GLU A 119 -1.17 -8.09 -13.96
C GLU A 119 -1.07 -9.55 -13.49
N ALA A 120 -0.36 -10.39 -14.24
CA ALA A 120 -0.15 -11.79 -13.87
C ALA A 120 0.61 -11.93 -12.54
N ARG A 121 1.59 -11.07 -12.28
CA ARG A 121 2.36 -11.08 -11.03
C ARG A 121 1.51 -10.65 -9.83
N ILE A 122 0.67 -9.63 -9.98
CA ILE A 122 -0.29 -9.22 -8.96
C ILE A 122 -1.25 -10.36 -8.65
N GLU A 123 -1.75 -11.06 -9.67
CA GLU A 123 -2.66 -12.20 -9.46
C GLU A 123 -1.96 -13.33 -8.70
N ARG A 124 -0.73 -13.70 -9.09
CA ARG A 124 0.06 -14.70 -8.36
C ARG A 124 0.26 -14.32 -6.89
N LEU A 125 0.65 -13.07 -6.61
CA LEU A 125 0.83 -12.57 -5.23
C LEU A 125 -0.50 -12.56 -4.46
N THR A 126 -1.60 -12.19 -5.12
CA THR A 126 -2.96 -12.24 -4.55
C THR A 126 -3.32 -13.69 -4.17
N GLY A 127 -3.00 -14.66 -5.03
CA GLY A 127 -3.11 -16.09 -4.74
C GLY A 127 -2.31 -16.50 -3.51
N ARG A 128 -1.02 -16.13 -3.45
CA ARG A 128 -0.17 -16.44 -2.29
C ARG A 128 -0.69 -15.86 -0.97
N ILE A 129 -1.21 -14.64 -0.99
CA ILE A 129 -1.84 -14.04 0.20
C ILE A 129 -3.06 -14.88 0.61
N ARG A 130 -3.91 -15.27 -0.34
CA ARG A 130 -5.09 -16.12 -0.06
C ARG A 130 -4.71 -17.47 0.54
N ASP A 131 -3.62 -18.07 0.07
CA ASP A 131 -3.17 -19.38 0.56
C ASP A 131 -2.55 -19.30 1.96
N LEU A 132 -1.85 -18.19 2.28
CA LEU A 132 -1.09 -18.05 3.52
C LEU A 132 -1.88 -17.42 4.67
N VAL A 133 -2.90 -16.58 4.38
CA VAL A 133 -3.73 -15.95 5.41
C VAL A 133 -4.33 -16.97 6.40
N PRO A 134 -4.88 -18.13 6.00
CA PRO A 134 -5.43 -19.11 6.96
C PRO A 134 -4.41 -19.67 7.95
N CYS A 135 -3.13 -19.71 7.58
CA CYS A 135 -2.04 -20.18 8.44
C CYS A 135 -1.49 -19.08 9.34
N TRP A 136 -1.87 -17.82 9.09
CA TRP A 136 -1.37 -16.68 9.84
C TRP A 136 -2.09 -16.55 11.18
N SER A 137 -1.34 -16.30 12.26
CA SER A 137 -1.91 -16.07 13.61
C SER A 137 -3.01 -14.99 13.67
N MET A 138 -3.03 -14.05 12.72
CA MET A 138 -4.02 -12.97 12.63
C MET A 138 -5.22 -13.29 11.71
N ALA A 139 -5.36 -14.51 11.20
CA ALA A 139 -6.47 -14.92 10.34
C ALA A 139 -7.85 -14.53 10.91
N PRO A 140 -8.17 -14.74 12.21
CA PRO A 140 -9.46 -14.36 12.77
C PRO A 140 -9.74 -12.85 12.68
N VAL A 141 -8.70 -12.02 12.75
CA VAL A 141 -8.82 -10.56 12.63
C VAL A 141 -9.07 -10.17 11.18
N VAL A 142 -8.40 -10.82 10.23
CA VAL A 142 -8.64 -10.64 8.79
C VAL A 142 -10.08 -10.99 8.45
N GLU A 143 -10.59 -12.13 8.93
CA GLU A 143 -11.97 -12.58 8.73
C GLU A 143 -12.98 -11.61 9.34
N ALA A 144 -12.74 -11.14 10.58
CA ALA A 144 -13.59 -10.15 11.22
C ALA A 144 -13.67 -8.84 10.43
N LEU A 145 -12.56 -8.39 9.83
CA LEU A 145 -12.56 -7.21 8.97
C LEU A 145 -13.31 -7.46 7.66
N GLN A 146 -13.19 -8.64 7.06
CA GLN A 146 -13.91 -9.00 5.84
C GLN A 146 -15.43 -9.09 6.02
N ALA A 147 -15.92 -9.33 7.23
CA ALA A 147 -17.34 -9.29 7.55
C ALA A 147 -17.93 -7.87 7.37
N MET A 148 -17.10 -6.82 7.35
CA MET A 148 -17.54 -5.47 7.05
C MET A 148 -17.77 -5.29 5.55
N ARG A 149 -18.93 -4.70 5.19
CA ARG A 149 -19.32 -4.47 3.79
C ARG A 149 -18.24 -3.71 3.02
N GLY A 150 -17.73 -4.33 1.96
CA GLY A 150 -16.77 -3.72 1.02
C GLY A 150 -15.30 -3.96 1.36
N VAL A 151 -14.97 -4.68 2.43
CA VAL A 151 -13.59 -5.03 2.78
C VAL A 151 -13.22 -6.35 2.11
N SER A 152 -12.30 -6.30 1.15
CA SER A 152 -11.77 -7.51 0.51
C SER A 152 -10.67 -8.15 1.36
N LEU A 153 -10.40 -9.43 1.12
CA LEU A 153 -9.27 -10.17 1.72
C LEU A 153 -7.96 -9.38 1.67
N ILE A 154 -7.64 -8.80 0.51
CA ILE A 154 -6.40 -8.05 0.32
C ILE A 154 -6.37 -6.78 1.19
N VAL A 155 -7.49 -6.04 1.23
CA VAL A 155 -7.59 -4.82 2.03
C VAL A 155 -7.51 -5.16 3.53
N ALA A 156 -8.21 -6.20 3.96
CA ALA A 156 -8.13 -6.69 5.34
C ALA A 156 -6.71 -7.13 5.69
N SER A 157 -6.10 -7.99 4.88
CA SER A 157 -4.74 -8.50 5.09
C SER A 157 -3.72 -7.36 5.16
N ALA A 158 -3.84 -6.35 4.29
CA ALA A 158 -2.96 -5.20 4.31
C ALA A 158 -3.15 -4.34 5.56
N LEU A 159 -4.39 -4.14 6.00
CA LEU A 159 -4.68 -3.41 7.22
C LEU A 159 -4.09 -4.12 8.44
N VAL A 160 -4.34 -5.42 8.57
CA VAL A 160 -3.82 -6.23 9.68
C VAL A 160 -2.30 -6.26 9.66
N ALA A 161 -1.68 -6.38 8.49
CA ALA A 161 -0.23 -6.43 8.36
C ALA A 161 0.44 -5.11 8.74
N GLU A 162 -0.16 -3.95 8.44
CA GLU A 162 0.42 -2.66 8.83
C GLU A 162 0.11 -2.27 10.28
N VAL A 163 -1.04 -2.71 10.83
CA VAL A 163 -1.50 -2.30 12.16
C VAL A 163 -1.04 -3.26 13.26
N GLY A 164 -1.00 -4.56 13.00
CA GLY A 164 -0.76 -5.56 14.02
C GLY A 164 -1.89 -5.68 15.04
N ASP A 165 -1.56 -5.62 16.33
CA ASP A 165 -2.54 -5.74 17.42
C ASP A 165 -3.42 -4.49 17.56
N PHE A 166 -4.68 -4.59 17.12
CA PHE A 166 -5.68 -3.52 17.23
C PHE A 166 -6.02 -3.13 18.68
N ARG A 167 -5.72 -3.99 19.67
CA ARG A 167 -5.93 -3.71 21.10
C ARG A 167 -4.96 -2.66 21.65
N ARG A 168 -3.93 -2.30 20.89
CA ARG A 168 -2.99 -1.22 21.21
C ARG A 168 -3.62 0.18 21.13
N PHE A 169 -4.78 0.31 20.50
CA PHE A 169 -5.43 1.61 20.31
C PHE A 169 -6.62 1.78 21.26
N ASP A 170 -6.42 2.57 22.32
CA ASP A 170 -7.48 2.91 23.29
C ASP A 170 -8.69 3.63 22.65
N ASN A 171 -8.54 4.19 21.45
CA ASN A 171 -9.64 4.76 20.68
C ASN A 171 -9.42 4.70 19.15
N ARG A 172 -10.53 4.81 18.40
CA ARG A 172 -10.56 4.83 16.93
C ARG A 172 -9.68 5.91 16.29
N LYS A 173 -9.49 7.07 16.94
CA LYS A 173 -8.68 8.18 16.40
C LYS A 173 -7.19 7.84 16.37
N ARG A 174 -6.68 7.16 17.41
CA ARG A 174 -5.27 6.74 17.49
C ARG A 174 -4.93 5.64 16.48
N CYS A 175 -5.87 4.73 16.20
CA CYS A 175 -5.73 3.74 15.14
C CYS A 175 -5.64 4.42 13.76
N LEU A 176 -6.53 5.40 13.50
CA LEU A 176 -6.49 6.17 12.27
C LEU A 176 -5.18 6.98 12.13
N ASP A 177 -4.72 7.63 13.19
CA ASP A 177 -3.46 8.41 13.18
C ASP A 177 -2.22 7.55 12.90
N ALA A 178 -2.20 6.28 13.34
CA ALA A 178 -1.12 5.34 13.04
C ALA A 178 -1.18 4.81 11.59
N LEU A 179 -2.39 4.73 11.03
CA LEU A 179 -2.67 4.31 9.65
C LEU A 179 -2.48 5.41 8.61
N LEU A 180 -2.45 6.68 9.03
CA LEU A 180 -2.23 7.79 8.12
C LEU A 180 -0.77 7.78 7.63
N PRO A 181 -0.53 7.85 6.32
CA PRO A 181 0.81 7.89 5.78
C PRO A 181 1.55 9.07 6.39
N LYS A 182 2.72 8.81 6.99
CA LYS A 182 3.64 9.86 7.44
C LYS A 182 4.19 10.58 6.21
N ARG A 183 3.41 11.55 5.72
CA ARG A 183 3.69 12.52 4.64
C ARG A 183 4.99 12.31 3.87
N ALA A 184 4.92 11.45 2.86
CA ALA A 184 5.06 11.80 1.45
C ALA A 184 4.04 10.93 0.69
N ASP A 185 3.52 11.35 -0.44
CA ASP A 185 2.61 10.56 -1.30
C ASP A 185 1.13 10.50 -0.87
N ALA A 186 0.57 11.63 -0.45
CA ALA A 186 -0.88 11.83 -0.41
C ALA A 186 -1.44 12.14 -1.82
N VAL A 187 -1.75 11.12 -2.62
CA VAL A 187 -2.48 11.29 -3.91
C VAL A 187 -3.73 10.41 -4.03
N LEU A 188 -4.06 9.53 -3.07
CA LEU A 188 -5.13 8.55 -3.27
C LEU A 188 -6.41 8.70 -2.43
N LEU A 189 -6.73 9.89 -1.92
CA LEU A 189 -8.09 10.17 -1.41
C LEU A 189 -8.54 11.59 -1.76
N ARG A 190 -9.13 11.77 -2.96
CA ARG A 190 -10.12 12.82 -3.20
C ARG A 190 -11.41 12.19 -3.74
N PRO A 191 -12.58 12.42 -3.11
CA PRO A 191 -13.85 12.13 -3.75
C PRO A 191 -14.07 13.13 -4.90
N ARG A 192 -14.48 12.62 -6.08
CA ARG A 192 -14.99 13.45 -7.18
C ARG A 192 -16.36 14.00 -6.77
N THR A 193 -16.42 15.25 -6.32
CA THR A 193 -17.67 16.02 -6.33
C THR A 193 -17.88 16.52 -7.75
N GLY A 194 -18.69 15.81 -8.52
CA GLY A 194 -19.30 16.35 -9.74
C GLY A 194 -20.59 17.07 -9.33
N SER A 195 -20.53 18.39 -9.34
CA SER A 195 -21.69 19.28 -9.29
C SER A 195 -22.50 19.10 -10.57
N PHE A 196 -23.76 18.70 -10.43
CA PHE A 196 -24.76 18.70 -11.48
C PHE A 196 -25.59 19.98 -11.27
N GLU A 197 -25.47 20.96 -12.16
CA GLU A 197 -26.44 22.06 -12.28
C GLU A 197 -27.44 21.72 -13.40
N PRO A 198 -28.74 21.96 -13.20
CA PRO A 198 -29.74 21.78 -14.25
C PRO A 198 -30.01 23.12 -14.96
N THR A 199 -30.05 23.08 -16.28
CA THR A 199 -30.91 23.96 -17.09
C THR A 199 -31.56 23.11 -18.18
#